data_AF-A0A2H5VNV7-F1
#
_entry.id   AF-A0A2H5VNV7-F1
#
_cell.length_a   1.000
_cell.length_b   1.000
_cell.length_c   1.000
_cell.angle_alpha   90.00
_cell.angle_beta   90.00
_cell.angle_gamma   90.00
#
_symmetry.space_group_name_H-M   'P 1'
#
loop_
_entity.id
_entity.type
_entity.pdbx_description
1 polymer ?
#
loop_
_entity_poly.entity_id
_entity_poly.type
_entity_poly.pdbx_seq_one_letter_code
_entity_poly.pdbx_strand_id
1 'polypeptide(L)'
;MRPLPELKAWRGTRAERAFVERVRTWSVLDPEAQQGAAVAHWSTCWFQRAALDVYLELLDTEVPMPGGGTFSALEQKMWSFLQLAKAALDALAREINLVYWHLDPRRRFFDPMGRTRWVTFYTVRERLLSLEDFRDDSLARLLQARTRAETADPIYRDLSHLATASLTAPQLIGQLELPASKRSESAPRASEARILIPDDPRQWPFTYERGFEVGSLFPAILRWLELFTDEVYEKLDLRLRGEAR
;
A
#
# COMPACT_ATOMS: atom_id res chain seq x y z
N MET A 1 -4.57 27.34 -5.52
CA MET A 1 -4.29 25.90 -5.66
C MET A 1 -2.88 25.65 -5.15
N ARG A 2 -2.69 24.77 -4.15
CA ARG A 2 -1.35 24.24 -3.89
C ARG A 2 -0.97 23.38 -5.12
N PRO A 3 0.26 23.45 -5.64
CA PRO A 3 0.69 22.51 -6.66
C PRO A 3 0.47 21.11 -6.10
N LEU A 4 -0.20 20.24 -6.87
CA LEU A 4 -0.24 18.82 -6.56
C LEU A 4 1.24 18.39 -6.39
N PRO A 5 1.58 17.65 -5.33
CA PRO A 5 2.94 17.13 -5.22
C PRO A 5 3.24 16.43 -6.54
N GLU A 6 4.39 16.75 -7.15
CA GLU A 6 4.85 16.04 -8.33
C GLU A 6 4.99 14.57 -7.95
N LEU A 7 3.91 13.82 -8.18
CA LEU A 7 3.90 12.38 -8.19
C LEU A 7 4.69 12.02 -9.44
N LYS A 8 6.03 12.04 -9.31
CA LYS A 8 6.96 11.62 -10.35
C LYS A 8 6.45 10.28 -10.84
N ALA A 9 6.18 10.18 -12.13
CA ALA A 9 5.69 8.96 -12.76
C ALA A 9 6.40 7.74 -12.16
N TRP A 10 5.62 6.87 -11.53
CA TRP A 10 6.15 5.83 -10.67
C TRP A 10 7.00 4.82 -11.47
N ARG A 11 8.30 4.79 -11.11
CA ARG A 11 9.27 3.69 -11.17
C ARG A 11 10.41 3.80 -12.21
N GLY A 12 11.58 3.33 -11.78
CA GLY A 12 12.92 3.64 -12.30
C GLY A 12 13.88 4.18 -11.22
N THR A 13 13.62 3.96 -9.93
CA THR A 13 14.50 4.45 -8.85
C THR A 13 15.83 3.69 -8.86
N ARG A 14 16.86 4.22 -8.19
CA ARG A 14 18.17 3.54 -8.13
C ARG A 14 18.06 2.21 -7.39
N ALA A 15 17.31 2.17 -6.29
CA ALA A 15 17.10 0.98 -5.47
C ALA A 15 16.35 -0.11 -6.25
N GLU A 16 15.27 0.27 -6.93
CA GLU A 16 14.50 -0.63 -7.79
C GLU A 16 15.35 -1.18 -8.94
N ARG A 17 16.04 -0.33 -9.69
CA ARG A 17 16.91 -0.78 -10.80
C ARG A 17 17.96 -1.77 -10.29
N ALA A 18 18.57 -1.47 -9.15
CA ALA A 18 19.52 -2.38 -8.52
C ALA A 18 18.87 -3.70 -8.07
N PHE A 19 17.64 -3.69 -7.59
CA PHE A 19 16.90 -4.91 -7.26
C PHE A 19 16.59 -5.76 -8.51
N VAL A 20 16.05 -5.15 -9.57
CA VAL A 20 15.71 -5.86 -10.82
C VAL A 20 16.95 -6.47 -11.47
N GLU A 21 18.05 -5.73 -11.55
CA GLU A 21 19.31 -6.26 -12.10
C GLU A 21 19.89 -7.39 -11.25
N ARG A 22 19.77 -7.31 -9.93
CA ARG A 22 20.16 -8.40 -9.03
C ARG A 22 19.32 -9.65 -9.27
N VAL A 23 17.99 -9.53 -9.30
CA VAL A 23 17.08 -10.67 -9.53
C VAL A 23 17.36 -11.39 -10.85
N ARG A 24 17.64 -10.64 -11.92
CA ARG A 24 17.94 -11.19 -13.26
C ARG A 24 19.26 -11.96 -13.32
N THR A 25 20.24 -11.56 -12.51
CA THR A 25 21.60 -12.11 -12.55
C THR A 25 21.86 -13.12 -11.44
N TRP A 26 20.86 -13.42 -10.62
CA TRP A 26 21.04 -14.27 -9.46
C TRP A 26 21.02 -15.77 -9.82
N SER A 27 22.15 -16.43 -9.59
CA SER A 27 22.38 -17.83 -9.97
C SER A 27 21.58 -18.87 -9.18
N VAL A 28 21.05 -18.52 -8.00
CA VAL A 28 20.25 -19.43 -7.17
C VAL A 28 18.79 -19.51 -7.60
N LEU A 29 18.34 -18.57 -8.43
CA LEU A 29 17.00 -18.58 -9.00
C LEU A 29 17.07 -19.34 -10.32
N ASP A 30 16.30 -20.43 -10.41
CA ASP A 30 16.03 -21.09 -11.68
C ASP A 30 15.17 -20.17 -12.59
N PRO A 31 15.05 -20.49 -13.90
CA PRO A 31 14.30 -19.65 -14.82
C PRO A 31 12.83 -19.42 -14.43
N GLU A 32 12.18 -20.40 -13.79
CA GLU A 32 10.79 -20.28 -13.34
C GLU A 32 10.68 -19.28 -12.17
N ALA A 33 11.59 -19.36 -11.20
CA ALA A 33 11.68 -18.43 -10.09
C ALA A 33 12.01 -17.00 -10.56
N GLN A 34 12.88 -16.84 -11.56
CA GLN A 34 13.16 -15.55 -12.17
C GLN A 34 11.92 -14.96 -12.87
N GLN A 35 11.16 -15.78 -13.59
CA GLN A 35 9.90 -15.34 -14.20
C GLN A 35 8.88 -14.95 -13.13
N GLY A 36 8.74 -15.75 -12.06
CA GLY A 36 7.87 -15.42 -10.93
C GLY A 36 8.26 -14.11 -10.24
N ALA A 37 9.56 -13.85 -10.09
CA ALA A 37 10.09 -12.58 -9.58
C ALA A 37 9.70 -11.40 -10.47
N ALA A 38 9.87 -11.54 -11.79
CA ALA A 38 9.50 -10.52 -12.76
C ALA A 38 8.00 -10.22 -12.74
N VAL A 39 7.15 -11.26 -12.62
CA VAL A 39 5.69 -11.10 -12.50
C VAL A 39 5.31 -10.41 -11.19
N ALA A 40 5.94 -10.78 -10.07
CA ALA A 40 5.70 -10.13 -8.78
C ALA A 40 6.06 -8.64 -8.86
N HIS A 41 7.24 -8.34 -9.40
CA HIS A 41 7.70 -6.97 -9.59
C HIS A 41 6.77 -6.15 -10.50
N TRP A 42 6.39 -6.70 -11.66
CA TRP A 42 5.43 -6.05 -12.56
C TRP A 42 4.10 -5.78 -11.87
N SER A 43 3.62 -6.74 -11.07
CA SER A 43 2.38 -6.58 -10.31
C SER A 43 2.47 -5.40 -9.34
N THR A 44 3.58 -5.29 -8.60
CA THR A 44 3.81 -4.19 -7.68
C THR A 44 3.73 -2.86 -8.41
N CYS A 45 4.45 -2.69 -9.51
CA CYS A 45 4.43 -1.48 -10.34
C CYS A 45 3.03 -1.18 -10.89
N TRP A 46 2.32 -2.21 -11.37
CA TRP A 46 0.99 -2.08 -11.94
C TRP A 46 -0.05 -1.62 -10.93
N PHE A 47 -0.15 -2.27 -9.77
CA PHE A 47 -1.11 -1.88 -8.72
C PHE A 47 -0.86 -0.46 -8.23
N GLN A 48 0.42 -0.12 -8.11
CA GLN A 48 0.88 1.19 -7.73
C GLN A 48 0.42 2.26 -8.74
N ARG A 49 0.64 2.02 -10.04
CA ARG A 49 0.17 2.92 -11.10
C ARG A 49 -1.36 3.01 -11.16
N ALA A 50 -2.04 1.88 -11.06
CA ALA A 50 -3.50 1.83 -11.08
C ALA A 50 -4.12 2.62 -9.91
N ALA A 51 -3.51 2.55 -8.71
CA ALA A 51 -3.95 3.35 -7.56
C ALA A 51 -3.82 4.85 -7.85
N LEU A 52 -2.74 5.28 -8.50
CA LEU A 52 -2.59 6.67 -8.94
C LEU A 52 -3.67 7.07 -9.95
N ASP A 53 -3.91 6.26 -10.98
CA ASP A 53 -4.91 6.56 -12.00
C ASP A 53 -6.31 6.69 -11.38
N VAL A 54 -6.69 5.78 -10.48
CA VAL A 54 -7.96 5.87 -9.72
C VAL A 54 -8.01 7.08 -8.80
N TYR A 55 -6.89 7.47 -8.19
CA TYR A 55 -6.82 8.69 -7.37
C TYR A 55 -7.06 9.95 -8.22
N LEU A 56 -6.49 10.04 -9.41
CA LEU A 56 -6.73 11.18 -10.31
C LEU A 56 -8.20 11.25 -10.73
N GLU A 57 -8.82 10.12 -11.08
CA GLU A 57 -10.26 10.05 -11.36
C GLU A 57 -11.12 10.41 -10.14
N LEU A 58 -10.69 10.00 -8.94
CA LEU A 58 -11.36 10.34 -7.69
C LEU A 58 -11.38 11.85 -7.47
N LEU A 59 -10.27 12.56 -7.70
CA LEU A 59 -10.18 14.01 -7.50
C LEU A 59 -11.20 14.81 -8.34
N ASP A 60 -11.55 14.29 -9.51
CA ASP A 60 -12.50 14.88 -10.45
C ASP A 60 -13.93 14.38 -10.27
N THR A 61 -14.15 13.39 -9.40
CA THR A 61 -15.49 12.85 -9.12
C THR A 61 -16.34 13.91 -8.43
N GLU A 62 -17.53 14.17 -9.00
CA GLU A 62 -18.52 15.06 -8.41
C GLU A 62 -19.09 14.46 -7.12
N VAL A 63 -19.28 15.31 -6.12
CA VAL A 63 -19.84 14.91 -4.85
C VAL A 63 -21.30 15.34 -4.79
N PRO A 64 -22.24 14.40 -4.52
CA PRO A 64 -23.66 14.73 -4.40
C PRO A 64 -23.88 15.84 -3.37
N MET A 65 -24.76 16.79 -3.71
CA MET A 65 -25.18 17.81 -2.76
C MET A 65 -25.94 17.17 -1.58
N PRO A 66 -25.88 17.76 -0.37
CA PRO A 66 -26.63 17.27 0.79
C PRO A 66 -28.13 17.12 0.45
N GLY A 67 -28.64 15.89 0.53
CA GLY A 67 -30.06 15.55 0.23
C GLY A 67 -30.38 15.17 -1.23
N GLY A 68 -29.39 15.08 -2.12
CA GLY A 68 -29.60 14.94 -3.57
C GLY A 68 -29.18 13.62 -4.25
N GLY A 69 -28.63 12.62 -3.54
CA GLY A 69 -28.22 11.36 -4.18
C GLY A 69 -27.38 10.43 -3.29
N THR A 70 -26.97 9.28 -3.84
CA THR A 70 -26.07 8.32 -3.18
C THR A 70 -24.62 8.64 -3.51
N PHE A 71 -23.70 8.44 -2.56
CA PHE A 71 -22.27 8.63 -2.79
C PHE A 71 -21.59 7.47 -3.54
N SER A 72 -22.38 6.58 -4.14
CA SER A 72 -21.95 5.28 -4.67
C SER A 72 -20.74 5.37 -5.62
N ALA A 73 -20.69 6.38 -6.49
CA ALA A 73 -19.54 6.57 -7.39
C ALA A 73 -18.26 6.96 -6.65
N LEU A 74 -18.36 7.89 -5.68
CA LEU A 74 -17.24 8.34 -4.85
C LEU A 74 -16.74 7.19 -3.96
N GLU A 75 -17.66 6.50 -3.28
CA GLU A 75 -17.37 5.33 -2.45
C GLU A 75 -16.66 4.23 -3.25
N GLN A 76 -17.15 3.94 -4.46
CA GLN A 76 -16.56 2.94 -5.32
C GLN A 76 -15.14 3.30 -5.75
N LYS A 77 -14.87 4.58 -6.04
CA LYS A 77 -13.52 5.05 -6.38
C LYS A 77 -12.59 5.01 -5.18
N MET A 78 -13.06 5.44 -4.01
CA MET A 78 -12.29 5.33 -2.76
C MET A 78 -11.96 3.88 -2.43
N TRP A 79 -12.95 2.99 -2.52
CA TRP A 79 -12.77 1.56 -2.34
C TRP A 79 -11.73 1.00 -3.30
N SER A 80 -11.88 1.30 -4.59
CA SER A 80 -10.96 0.85 -5.64
C SER A 80 -9.53 1.32 -5.36
N PHE A 81 -9.34 2.58 -4.98
CA PHE A 81 -8.03 3.11 -4.57
C PHE A 81 -7.43 2.30 -3.41
N LEU A 82 -8.19 2.10 -2.33
CA LEU A 82 -7.71 1.40 -1.14
C LEU A 82 -7.37 -0.07 -1.44
N GLN A 83 -8.16 -0.75 -2.27
CA GLN A 83 -7.86 -2.13 -2.68
C GLN A 83 -6.60 -2.19 -3.55
N LEU A 84 -6.39 -1.24 -4.47
CA LEU A 84 -5.18 -1.18 -5.29
C LEU A 84 -3.94 -0.85 -4.45
N ALA A 85 -4.04 0.09 -3.51
CA ALA A 85 -2.98 0.42 -2.57
C ALA A 85 -2.59 -0.77 -1.67
N LYS A 86 -3.58 -1.53 -1.17
CA LYS A 86 -3.34 -2.78 -0.44
C LYS A 86 -2.72 -3.85 -1.34
N ALA A 87 -3.21 -4.00 -2.56
CA ALA A 87 -2.68 -4.97 -3.51
C ALA A 87 -1.23 -4.67 -3.91
N ALA A 88 -0.83 -3.40 -3.96
CA ALA A 88 0.56 -3.00 -4.12
C ALA A 88 1.44 -3.49 -2.95
N LEU A 89 0.98 -3.38 -1.69
CA LEU A 89 1.69 -3.96 -0.54
C LEU A 89 1.77 -5.49 -0.62
N ASP A 90 0.68 -6.15 -0.99
CA ASP A 90 0.64 -7.61 -1.13
C ASP A 90 1.56 -8.09 -2.27
N ALA A 91 1.67 -7.33 -3.36
CA ALA A 91 2.61 -7.61 -4.44
C ALA A 91 4.07 -7.43 -4.01
N LEU A 92 4.38 -6.32 -3.30
CA LEU A 92 5.71 -6.10 -2.71
C LEU A 92 6.08 -7.24 -1.74
N ALA A 93 5.11 -7.73 -0.96
CA ALA A 93 5.31 -8.85 -0.06
C ALA A 93 5.71 -10.15 -0.78
N ARG A 94 5.28 -10.35 -2.03
CA ARG A 94 5.70 -11.50 -2.85
C ARG A 94 7.15 -11.39 -3.26
N GLU A 95 7.62 -10.17 -3.58
CA GLU A 95 9.04 -9.92 -3.86
C GLU A 95 9.89 -10.19 -2.61
N ILE A 96 9.45 -9.72 -1.44
CA ILE A 96 10.10 -10.04 -0.14
C ILE A 96 10.08 -11.55 0.11
N ASN A 97 8.93 -12.20 -0.04
CA ASN A 97 8.79 -13.62 0.24
C ASN A 97 9.68 -14.48 -0.65
N LEU A 98 9.79 -14.15 -1.94
CA LEU A 98 10.71 -14.82 -2.87
C LEU A 98 12.14 -14.76 -2.33
N VAL A 99 12.61 -13.55 -2.01
CA VAL A 99 13.95 -13.31 -1.46
C VAL A 99 14.20 -14.18 -0.22
N TYR A 100 13.34 -14.09 0.78
CA TYR A 100 13.54 -14.82 2.04
C TYR A 100 13.29 -16.33 1.93
N TRP A 101 12.48 -16.77 0.98
CA TRP A 101 12.32 -18.18 0.67
C TRP A 101 13.64 -18.80 0.18
N HIS A 102 14.42 -18.06 -0.61
CA HIS A 102 15.74 -18.52 -1.08
C HIS A 102 16.86 -18.32 -0.06
N LEU A 103 16.76 -17.30 0.81
CA LEU A 103 17.72 -17.08 1.89
C LEU A 103 17.57 -18.06 3.05
N ASP A 104 16.36 -18.55 3.33
CA ASP A 104 16.11 -19.46 4.44
C ASP A 104 16.35 -20.93 4.01
N PRO A 105 17.42 -21.60 4.49
CA PRO A 105 17.69 -23.00 4.14
C PRO A 105 16.58 -23.93 4.60
N ARG A 106 15.85 -23.54 5.65
CA ARG A 106 14.74 -24.31 6.22
C ARG A 106 13.42 -24.09 5.50
N ARG A 107 13.38 -23.20 4.48
CA ARG A 107 12.20 -22.92 3.64
C ARG A 107 10.94 -22.67 4.46
N ARG A 108 11.04 -21.86 5.52
CA ARG A 108 9.91 -21.55 6.42
C ARG A 108 9.02 -20.42 5.89
N PHE A 109 9.48 -19.67 4.89
CA PHE A 109 8.66 -18.72 4.14
C PHE A 109 7.62 -19.45 3.28
N PHE A 110 6.82 -18.73 2.50
CA PHE A 110 5.84 -19.37 1.63
C PHE A 110 6.48 -19.77 0.31
N ASP A 111 6.10 -20.93 -0.22
CA ASP A 111 6.52 -21.33 -1.56
C ASP A 111 6.01 -20.30 -2.59
N PRO A 112 6.92 -19.58 -3.28
CA PRO A 112 6.56 -18.52 -4.22
C PRO A 112 5.83 -19.06 -5.46
N MET A 113 5.96 -20.35 -5.79
CA MET A 113 5.32 -20.97 -6.96
C MET A 113 3.96 -21.59 -6.64
N GLY A 114 3.75 -22.08 -5.41
CA GLY A 114 2.54 -22.83 -5.05
C GLY A 114 1.50 -22.09 -4.21
N ARG A 115 1.88 -21.05 -3.45
CA ARG A 115 1.03 -20.48 -2.38
C ARG A 115 0.77 -18.98 -2.48
N THR A 116 0.84 -18.40 -3.68
CA THR A 116 0.73 -16.95 -3.93
C THR A 116 -0.48 -16.25 -3.29
N ARG A 117 -1.64 -16.93 -3.19
CA ARG A 117 -2.85 -16.38 -2.53
C ARG A 117 -2.70 -16.14 -1.02
N TRP A 118 -1.78 -16.84 -0.37
CA TRP A 118 -1.50 -16.72 1.08
C TRP A 118 -0.40 -15.71 1.39
N VAL A 119 0.29 -15.23 0.34
CA VAL A 119 1.38 -14.27 0.44
C VAL A 119 0.77 -12.87 0.41
N THR A 120 0.54 -12.34 1.62
CA THR A 120 0.08 -10.98 1.88
C THR A 120 1.17 -10.23 2.61
N PHE A 121 1.10 -8.90 2.60
CA PHE A 121 2.03 -8.08 3.38
C PHE A 121 2.02 -8.43 4.86
N TYR A 122 0.84 -8.67 5.43
CA TYR A 122 0.70 -9.06 6.83
C TYR A 122 1.40 -10.39 7.14
N THR A 123 1.14 -11.43 6.33
CA THR A 123 1.68 -12.77 6.58
C THR A 123 3.19 -12.84 6.39
N VAL A 124 3.74 -12.15 5.39
CA VAL A 124 5.19 -12.10 5.16
C VAL A 124 5.90 -11.28 6.24
N ARG A 125 5.33 -10.13 6.62
CA ARG A 125 5.84 -9.31 7.71
C ARG A 125 5.89 -10.10 9.02
N GLU A 126 4.76 -10.70 9.42
CA GLU A 126 4.69 -11.47 10.66
C GLU A 126 5.72 -12.61 10.64
N ARG A 127 5.83 -13.33 9.53
CA ARG A 127 6.84 -14.37 9.36
C ARG A 127 8.24 -13.84 9.55
N LEU A 128 8.61 -12.76 8.86
CA LEU A 128 9.95 -12.18 8.95
C LEU A 128 10.28 -11.69 10.36
N LEU A 129 9.32 -11.05 11.04
CA LEU A 129 9.50 -10.54 12.41
C LEU A 129 9.52 -11.63 13.48
N SER A 130 8.87 -12.78 13.25
CA SER A 130 8.77 -13.88 14.22
C SER A 130 9.97 -14.82 14.21
N LEU A 131 10.66 -14.93 13.08
CA LEU A 131 11.79 -15.85 12.92
C LEU A 131 13.06 -15.23 13.53
N GLU A 132 13.57 -15.84 14.60
CA GLU A 132 14.75 -15.35 15.33
C GLU A 132 15.97 -15.17 14.44
N ASP A 133 16.13 -16.05 13.45
CA ASP A 133 17.20 -15.95 12.47
C ASP A 133 17.17 -14.55 11.84
N PHE A 134 16.02 -13.98 11.49
CA PHE A 134 15.93 -12.67 10.82
C PHE A 134 15.82 -11.46 11.76
N ARG A 135 15.97 -11.63 13.08
CA ARG A 135 15.80 -10.55 14.08
C ARG A 135 16.67 -9.31 13.81
N ASP A 136 17.92 -9.53 13.41
CA ASP A 136 18.89 -8.45 13.14
C ASP A 136 18.95 -8.01 11.68
N ASP A 137 18.09 -8.57 10.84
CA ASP A 137 18.01 -8.23 9.44
C ASP A 137 17.54 -6.77 9.25
N SER A 138 18.18 -6.05 8.33
CA SER A 138 17.87 -4.64 8.09
C SER A 138 16.44 -4.42 7.61
N LEU A 139 15.89 -5.33 6.81
CA LEU A 139 14.51 -5.28 6.37
C LEU A 139 13.57 -5.60 7.53
N ALA A 140 13.88 -6.60 8.37
CA ALA A 140 13.06 -6.91 9.54
C ALA A 140 12.94 -5.68 10.47
N ARG A 141 14.07 -4.99 10.72
CA ARG A 141 14.08 -3.74 11.50
C ARG A 141 13.28 -2.63 10.84
N LEU A 142 13.35 -2.48 9.51
CA LEU A 142 12.53 -1.52 8.77
C LEU A 142 11.04 -1.84 8.92
N LEU A 143 10.63 -3.09 8.68
CA LEU A 143 9.24 -3.50 8.79
C LEU A 143 8.72 -3.28 10.22
N GLN A 144 9.53 -3.60 11.23
CA GLN A 144 9.19 -3.35 12.62
C GLN A 144 8.97 -1.85 12.87
N ALA A 145 9.93 -1.01 12.49
CA ALA A 145 9.86 0.44 12.70
C ALA A 145 8.65 1.06 11.99
N ARG A 146 8.43 0.71 10.72
CA ARG A 146 7.43 1.34 9.85
C ARG A 146 6.02 0.82 10.03
N THR A 147 5.82 -0.43 10.48
CA THR A 147 4.52 -1.10 10.34
C THR A 147 4.02 -1.87 11.57
N ARG A 148 4.78 -1.98 12.66
CA ARG A 148 4.29 -2.63 13.89
C ARG A 148 3.35 -1.72 14.66
N ALA A 149 2.22 -2.22 15.15
CA ALA A 149 1.09 -1.42 15.67
C ALA A 149 1.46 -0.23 16.58
N GLU A 150 2.40 -0.41 17.51
CA GLU A 150 2.83 0.63 18.46
C GLU A 150 3.71 1.72 17.84
N THR A 151 4.48 1.39 16.80
CA THR A 151 5.49 2.26 16.18
C THR A 151 5.17 2.61 14.74
N ALA A 152 4.08 2.09 14.20
CA ALA A 152 3.75 2.17 12.80
C ALA A 152 3.54 3.60 12.33
N ASP A 153 4.05 3.89 11.14
CA ASP A 153 3.82 5.15 10.45
C ASP A 153 2.31 5.42 10.40
N PRO A 154 1.85 6.64 10.75
CA PRO A 154 0.42 6.97 10.74
C PRO A 154 -0.26 6.63 9.42
N ILE A 155 0.39 6.93 8.29
CA ILE A 155 -0.15 6.67 6.95
C ILE A 155 -0.32 5.16 6.67
N TYR A 156 0.60 4.32 7.16
CA TYR A 156 0.44 2.88 7.06
C TYR A 156 -0.75 2.39 7.88
N ARG A 157 -0.92 2.90 9.11
CA ARG A 157 -2.06 2.54 9.95
C ARG A 157 -3.37 2.92 9.28
N ASP A 158 -3.46 4.12 8.72
CA ASP A 158 -4.63 4.59 7.98
C ASP A 158 -4.93 3.70 6.78
N LEU A 159 -3.94 3.41 5.92
CA LEU A 159 -4.12 2.49 4.79
C LEU A 159 -4.56 1.09 5.24
N SER A 160 -3.84 0.50 6.19
CA SER A 160 -4.11 -0.87 6.66
C SER A 160 -5.50 -0.97 7.27
N HIS A 161 -5.90 0.04 8.03
CA HIS A 161 -7.22 0.09 8.63
C HIS A 161 -8.31 0.28 7.57
N LEU A 162 -8.19 1.31 6.72
CA LEU A 162 -9.18 1.66 5.70
C LEU A 162 -9.36 0.54 4.69
N ALA A 163 -8.29 -0.11 4.25
CA ALA A 163 -8.37 -1.22 3.31
C ALA A 163 -9.04 -2.46 3.93
N THR A 164 -8.84 -2.72 5.23
CA THR A 164 -9.53 -3.80 5.95
C THR A 164 -11.02 -3.50 6.15
N ALA A 165 -11.36 -2.29 6.58
CA ALA A 165 -12.76 -1.90 6.74
C ALA A 165 -13.51 -1.88 5.40
N SER A 166 -12.80 -1.55 4.33
CA SER A 166 -13.30 -1.60 2.95
C SER A 166 -13.57 -3.02 2.42
N LEU A 167 -13.19 -4.10 3.11
CA LEU A 167 -13.52 -5.47 2.70
C LEU A 167 -15.01 -5.78 2.85
N THR A 168 -15.72 -4.99 3.65
CA THR A 168 -17.19 -4.97 3.75
C THR A 168 -17.66 -3.61 3.25
N ALA A 169 -18.07 -3.53 1.98
CA ALA A 169 -18.57 -2.34 1.27
C ALA A 169 -18.43 -1.01 2.03
N PRO A 170 -17.39 -0.18 1.74
CA PRO A 170 -17.18 1.05 2.49
C PRO A 170 -18.35 1.99 2.22
N GLN A 171 -19.26 2.06 3.17
CA GLN A 171 -20.21 3.15 3.23
C GLN A 171 -19.42 4.38 3.65
N LEU A 172 -19.67 5.52 2.99
CA LEU A 172 -19.36 6.82 3.58
C LEU A 172 -20.25 6.95 4.82
N ILE A 173 -19.76 6.42 5.93
CA ILE A 173 -20.42 6.48 7.25
C ILE A 173 -20.33 7.91 7.80
N GLY A 174 -19.51 8.77 7.18
CA GLY A 174 -19.18 10.10 7.64
C GLY A 174 -19.97 11.26 7.03
N GLN A 175 -20.03 12.39 7.76
CA GLN A 175 -20.52 13.66 7.22
C GLN A 175 -19.49 14.24 6.24
N LEU A 176 -19.96 14.64 5.07
CA LEU A 176 -19.15 15.32 4.09
C LEU A 176 -19.16 16.83 4.38
N GLU A 177 -18.00 17.38 4.71
CA GLU A 177 -17.81 18.83 4.82
C GLU A 177 -17.28 19.39 3.50
N LEU A 178 -17.93 20.46 3.04
CA LEU A 178 -17.55 21.22 1.86
C LEU A 178 -17.11 22.63 2.27
N PRO A 179 -16.17 23.28 1.56
CA PRO A 179 -15.71 24.61 1.90
C PRO A 179 -16.85 25.63 1.79
N ALA A 180 -17.04 26.46 2.83
CA ALA A 180 -18.10 27.48 2.89
C ALA A 180 -18.04 28.53 1.77
N SER A 181 -16.90 28.64 1.06
CA SER A 181 -16.63 29.67 0.05
C SER A 181 -17.25 29.39 -1.34
N LYS A 182 -18.02 28.31 -1.52
CA LYS A 182 -18.69 28.03 -2.81
C LYS A 182 -20.20 27.84 -2.62
N ARG A 183 -20.92 28.96 -2.56
CA ARG A 183 -22.29 29.04 -3.09
C ARG A 183 -22.22 29.13 -4.63
N SER A 184 -21.67 28.10 -5.27
CA SER A 184 -21.55 27.99 -6.73
C SER A 184 -22.61 27.03 -7.26
N GLU A 185 -23.17 27.30 -8.43
CA GLU A 185 -24.21 26.48 -9.10
C GLU A 185 -23.71 25.10 -9.58
N SER A 186 -22.42 24.80 -9.40
CA SER A 186 -21.75 23.57 -9.84
C SER A 186 -21.55 22.57 -8.70
N ALA A 187 -21.75 21.27 -8.97
CA ALA A 187 -21.44 20.22 -8.00
C ALA A 187 -19.97 20.29 -7.53
N PRO A 188 -19.70 20.18 -6.21
CA PRO A 188 -18.34 20.19 -5.68
C PRO A 188 -17.57 18.95 -6.10
N ARG A 189 -16.25 19.06 -6.23
CA ARG A 189 -15.37 17.92 -6.55
C ARG A 189 -14.82 17.27 -5.29
N ALA A 190 -14.48 15.99 -5.34
CA ALA A 190 -13.91 15.26 -4.20
C ALA A 190 -12.57 15.84 -3.71
N SER A 191 -11.82 16.50 -4.59
CA SER A 191 -10.61 17.25 -4.24
C SER A 191 -10.85 18.37 -3.22
N GLU A 192 -12.09 18.77 -3.00
CA GLU A 192 -12.51 19.83 -2.08
C GLU A 192 -13.19 19.27 -0.82
N ALA A 193 -13.36 17.95 -0.73
CA ALA A 193 -14.15 17.29 0.29
C ALA A 193 -13.33 16.80 1.48
N ARG A 194 -13.87 17.03 2.68
CA ARG A 194 -13.44 16.37 3.92
C ARG A 194 -14.51 15.39 4.38
N ILE A 195 -14.10 14.18 4.73
CA ILE A 195 -14.98 13.12 5.22
C ILE A 195 -14.79 13.04 6.74
N LEU A 196 -15.79 13.49 7.49
CA LEU A 196 -15.83 13.35 8.94
C LEU A 196 -16.45 12.03 9.33
N ILE A 197 -15.69 11.17 9.97
CA ILE A 197 -16.26 9.94 10.56
C ILE A 197 -17.14 10.35 11.75
N PRO A 198 -18.34 9.74 11.99
CA PRO A 198 -19.25 10.15 13.08
C PRO A 198 -18.55 10.13 14.43
N ASP A 199 -18.95 10.89 15.44
CA ASP A 199 -18.23 10.88 16.73
C ASP A 199 -18.44 9.61 17.57
N ASP A 200 -19.46 8.78 17.28
CA ASP A 200 -19.82 7.59 18.07
C ASP A 200 -19.01 6.34 17.65
N PRO A 201 -18.06 5.86 18.49
CA PRO A 201 -17.22 4.72 18.16
C PRO A 201 -17.97 3.39 18.03
N ARG A 202 -19.23 3.32 18.48
CA ARG A 202 -20.10 2.14 18.34
C ARG A 202 -20.74 2.06 16.95
N GLN A 203 -20.81 3.19 16.25
CA GLN A 203 -21.24 3.26 14.85
C GLN A 203 -20.07 2.99 13.91
N TRP A 204 -18.85 2.91 14.45
CA TRP A 204 -17.66 2.53 13.73
C TRP A 204 -17.48 1.01 13.78
N PRO A 205 -16.99 0.39 12.70
CA PRO A 205 -16.06 -0.73 12.86
C PRO A 205 -14.94 -0.25 13.80
N PHE A 206 -14.50 -1.05 14.78
CA PHE A 206 -13.62 -0.77 15.96
C PHE A 206 -12.36 0.14 15.84
N THR A 207 -12.15 0.87 14.75
CA THR A 207 -10.85 1.29 14.25
C THR A 207 -10.81 2.73 13.68
N TYR A 208 -11.92 3.48 13.65
CA TYR A 208 -12.01 4.77 12.94
C TYR A 208 -11.94 6.04 13.82
N GLU A 209 -10.82 6.33 14.48
CA GLU A 209 -10.77 7.46 15.44
C GLU A 209 -10.90 8.88 14.86
N ARG A 210 -10.86 9.12 13.54
CA ARG A 210 -10.73 10.49 12.97
C ARG A 210 -11.32 10.68 11.56
N GLY A 211 -11.88 11.87 11.30
CA GLY A 211 -12.16 12.35 9.94
C GLY A 211 -10.90 12.57 9.10
N PHE A 212 -10.99 12.38 7.78
CA PHE A 212 -9.89 12.53 6.83
C PHE A 212 -10.28 13.34 5.58
N GLU A 213 -9.31 13.93 4.91
CA GLU A 213 -9.49 14.69 3.67
C GLU A 213 -8.99 13.85 2.48
N VAL A 214 -9.85 13.66 1.47
CA VAL A 214 -9.53 12.85 0.28
C VAL A 214 -8.34 13.45 -0.47
N GLY A 215 -8.34 14.78 -0.61
CA GLY A 215 -7.28 15.55 -1.27
C GLY A 215 -5.92 15.48 -0.58
N SER A 216 -5.83 15.06 0.68
CA SER A 216 -4.57 15.01 1.44
C SER A 216 -4.14 13.57 1.81
N LEU A 217 -5.09 12.71 2.19
CA LEU A 217 -4.76 11.37 2.69
C LEU A 217 -4.29 10.44 1.57
N PHE A 218 -5.02 10.37 0.47
CA PHE A 218 -4.72 9.44 -0.61
C PHE A 218 -3.39 9.74 -1.32
N PRO A 219 -3.02 11.00 -1.61
CA PRO A 219 -1.68 11.28 -2.12
C PRO A 219 -0.60 11.01 -1.06
N ALA A 220 -0.89 11.15 0.24
CA ALA A 220 0.05 10.76 1.29
C ALA A 220 0.25 9.24 1.35
N ILE A 221 -0.81 8.44 1.15
CA ILE A 221 -0.74 6.98 1.02
C ILE A 221 0.13 6.59 -0.18
N LEU A 222 -0.11 7.19 -1.35
CA LEU A 222 0.74 6.97 -2.52
C LEU A 222 2.18 7.30 -2.15
N ARG A 223 2.47 8.52 -1.69
CA ARG A 223 3.83 8.93 -1.37
C ARG A 223 4.52 8.01 -0.37
N TRP A 224 3.80 7.56 0.65
CA TRP A 224 4.32 6.61 1.62
C TRP A 224 4.64 5.26 0.97
N LEU A 225 3.76 4.71 0.14
CA LEU A 225 3.99 3.45 -0.60
C LEU A 225 5.22 3.53 -1.50
N GLU A 226 5.44 4.66 -2.19
CA GLU A 226 6.63 4.89 -3.02
C GLU A 226 7.91 4.79 -2.18
N LEU A 227 8.00 5.62 -1.14
CA LEU A 227 9.18 5.70 -0.28
C LEU A 227 9.44 4.39 0.46
N PHE A 228 8.39 3.77 0.98
CA PHE A 228 8.49 2.50 1.67
C PHE A 228 8.97 1.38 0.75
N THR A 229 8.51 1.35 -0.51
CA THR A 229 8.98 0.35 -1.48
C THR A 229 10.47 0.55 -1.80
N ASP A 230 10.92 1.79 -1.97
CA ASP A 230 12.34 2.09 -2.17
C ASP A 230 13.18 1.63 -0.97
N GLU A 231 12.77 1.97 0.27
CA GLU A 231 13.45 1.52 1.49
C GLU A 231 13.50 -0.01 1.59
N VAL A 232 12.44 -0.70 1.16
CA VAL A 232 12.40 -2.16 1.09
C VAL A 232 13.42 -2.68 0.07
N TYR A 233 13.49 -2.13 -1.15
CA TYR A 233 14.46 -2.57 -2.16
C TYR A 233 15.91 -2.30 -1.77
N GLU A 234 16.17 -1.20 -1.06
CA GLU A 234 17.49 -0.89 -0.50
C GLU A 234 17.95 -1.94 0.52
N LYS A 235 17.01 -2.49 1.30
CA LYS A 235 17.28 -3.43 2.41
C LYS A 235 17.10 -4.88 2.05
N LEU A 236 16.36 -5.17 0.98
CA LEU A 236 16.30 -6.50 0.37
C LEU A 236 17.69 -6.84 -0.14
N ASP A 237 18.41 -7.60 0.65
CA ASP A 237 19.73 -8.13 0.32
C ASP A 237 19.65 -9.65 0.23
N LEU A 238 20.34 -10.18 -0.76
CA LEU A 238 20.32 -11.58 -1.14
C LEU A 238 21.62 -12.31 -0.86
N ARG A 239 22.51 -11.67 -0.08
CA ARG A 239 23.68 -12.32 0.49
C ARG A 239 23.20 -13.44 1.41
N LEU A 240 23.42 -14.68 0.97
CA LEU A 240 23.22 -15.85 1.81
C LEU A 240 24.05 -15.67 3.09
N ARG A 241 23.43 -15.93 4.24
CA ARG A 241 24.16 -15.97 5.51
C ARG A 241 25.15 -17.13 5.46
N GLY A 242 26.38 -16.82 5.08
CA GLY A 242 27.42 -17.80 4.76
C GLY A 242 28.35 -17.36 3.64
N GLU A 243 27.94 -16.42 2.79
CA GLU A 243 28.82 -15.76 1.80
C GLU A 243 29.51 -14.52 2.38
N ALA A 244 29.87 -14.57 3.67
CA ALA A 244 30.90 -13.69 4.19
C ALA A 244 32.24 -14.21 3.66
N ARG A 245 32.93 -13.35 2.89
CA ARG A 245 34.32 -13.51 2.46
C ARG A 245 35.24 -13.88 3.62
#